data_AF-A0A5C6ATJ8-F1
#
_entry.id   AF-A0A5C6ATJ8-F1
#
_cell.length_a   1.000
_cell.length_b   1.000
_cell.length_c   1.000
_cell.angle_alpha   90.00
_cell.angle_beta   90.00
_cell.angle_gamma   90.00
#
_symmetry.space_group_name_H-M   'P 1'
#
loop_
_entity.id
_entity.type
_entity.pdbx_description
1 polymer ?
#
loop_
_entity_poly.entity_id
_entity_poly.type
_entity_poly.pdbx_seq_one_letter_code
_entity_poly.pdbx_strand_id
1 'polypeptide(L)'
;MVPVELETEAELLMGSAQLMIDAQGSPTKIPVANPHRDKYRVISTPQLSDSYYQGASGTAWYLFANPRVLPAFEIMFLGRRRTPVIERVEMPPYTLGMGFRSYIDFGVNSQDHRAAVKVVGA
;
A
#
# COMPACT_ATOMS: atom_id res chain seq x y z
N MET A 1 -2.61 -1.12 4.62
CA MET A 1 -2.15 -0.10 3.67
C MET A 1 -3.25 0.92 3.54
N VAL A 2 -2.97 2.16 3.86
CA VAL A 2 -3.95 3.25 3.96
C VAL A 2 -3.51 4.43 3.10
N PRO A 3 -4.45 5.25 2.60
CA PRO A 3 -4.16 6.54 2.00
C PRO A 3 -3.71 7.54 3.07
N VAL A 4 -3.08 8.65 2.66
CA VAL A 4 -2.46 9.61 3.59
C VAL A 4 -3.48 10.28 4.51
N GLU A 5 -4.72 10.43 4.06
CA GLU A 5 -5.83 11.01 4.81
C GLU A 5 -6.25 10.16 6.01
N LEU A 6 -6.02 8.84 5.95
CA LEU A 6 -6.39 7.88 6.99
C LEU A 6 -5.21 7.43 7.86
N GLU A 7 -3.99 7.89 7.58
CA GLU A 7 -2.78 7.46 8.27
C GLU A 7 -2.85 7.68 9.79
N THR A 8 -3.12 8.92 10.20
CA THR A 8 -3.19 9.30 11.62
C THR A 8 -4.24 8.50 12.38
N GLU A 9 -5.44 8.34 11.79
CA GLU A 9 -6.53 7.59 12.43
C GLU A 9 -6.18 6.11 12.53
N ALA A 10 -5.60 5.52 11.48
CA ALA A 10 -5.18 4.13 11.47
C ALA A 10 -4.09 3.85 12.53
N GLU A 11 -3.10 4.75 12.67
CA GLU A 11 -2.06 4.62 13.70
C GLU A 11 -2.64 4.69 15.12
N LEU A 12 -3.57 5.62 15.37
CA LEU A 12 -4.26 5.73 16.66
C LEU A 12 -5.05 4.47 16.97
N LEU A 13 -5.83 3.96 16.01
CA LEU A 13 -6.63 2.76 16.19
C LEU A 13 -5.79 1.50 16.42
N MET A 14 -4.66 1.35 15.73
CA MET A 14 -3.79 0.17 15.87
C MET A 14 -2.84 0.24 17.07
N GLY A 15 -2.49 1.44 17.53
CA GLY A 15 -1.63 1.66 18.70
C GLY A 15 -2.38 1.84 20.03
N SER A 16 -3.69 2.13 19.99
CA SER A 16 -4.49 2.32 21.20
C SER A 16 -4.59 1.04 22.03
N ALA A 17 -4.31 1.11 23.33
CA ALA A 17 -4.56 0.01 24.25
C ALA A 17 -6.06 -0.17 24.57
N GLN A 18 -6.81 0.92 24.46
CA GLN A 18 -8.20 1.01 24.81
C GLN A 18 -8.98 1.77 23.73
N LEU A 19 -10.16 1.26 23.39
CA LEU A 19 -11.11 1.91 22.50
C LEU A 19 -12.30 2.34 23.35
N MET A 20 -12.48 3.65 23.52
CA MET A 20 -13.63 4.21 24.21
C MET A 20 -14.73 4.46 23.18
N ILE A 21 -15.87 3.79 23.36
CA ILE A 21 -17.05 3.97 22.52
C ILE A 21 -18.08 4.73 23.37
N ASP A 22 -18.57 5.87 22.88
CA ASP A 22 -19.68 6.58 23.52
C ASP A 22 -20.96 5.73 23.36
N ALA A 23 -21.53 5.33 24.50
CA ALA A 23 -22.60 4.35 24.56
C ALA A 23 -23.96 5.00 24.29
N GLN A 24 -24.27 5.34 23.04
CA GLN A 24 -25.65 5.59 22.64
C GLN A 24 -26.40 4.25 22.50
N GLY A 25 -26.88 3.72 23.64
CA GLY A 25 -27.83 2.62 23.69
C GLY A 25 -27.27 1.25 24.05
N SER A 26 -26.85 1.11 25.31
CA SER A 26 -26.68 -0.14 26.10
C SER A 26 -25.77 -1.26 25.55
N PRO A 27 -24.49 -1.30 25.95
CA PRO A 27 -23.69 -2.52 25.91
C PRO A 27 -23.45 -3.04 27.34
N THR A 28 -23.96 -4.23 27.65
CA THR A 28 -23.90 -4.85 29.00
C THR A 28 -22.52 -5.36 29.40
N LYS A 29 -21.53 -5.35 28.50
CA LYS A 29 -20.09 -5.44 28.79
C LYS A 29 -19.36 -4.75 27.65
N ILE A 30 -18.78 -3.57 27.88
CA ILE A 30 -17.88 -2.93 26.92
C ILE A 30 -16.46 -3.42 27.26
N PRO A 31 -15.91 -4.46 26.61
CA PRO A 31 -14.49 -4.71 26.70
C PRO A 31 -13.78 -3.47 26.15
N VAL A 32 -13.11 -2.73 27.04
CA VAL A 32 -12.44 -1.47 26.69
C VAL A 32 -11.10 -1.75 26.00
N ALA A 33 -10.49 -2.91 26.24
CA ALA A 33 -9.21 -3.28 25.67
C ALA A 33 -9.32 -3.52 24.16
N ASN A 34 -8.36 -2.97 23.39
CA ASN A 34 -8.27 -3.16 21.96
C ASN A 34 -7.67 -4.54 21.62
N PRO A 35 -8.45 -5.49 21.07
CA PRO A 35 -7.94 -6.81 20.74
C PRO A 35 -7.03 -6.80 19.49
N HIS A 36 -6.99 -5.71 18.74
CA HIS A 36 -6.18 -5.57 17.52
C HIS A 36 -4.90 -4.76 17.73
N ARG A 37 -4.64 -4.32 18.97
CA ARG A 37 -3.43 -3.58 19.31
C ARG A 37 -2.18 -4.33 18.85
N ASP A 38 -1.32 -3.64 18.13
CA ASP A 38 -0.03 -4.13 17.63
C ASP A 38 -0.11 -5.39 16.73
N LYS A 39 -1.31 -5.83 16.30
CA LYS A 39 -1.47 -6.99 15.41
C LYS A 39 -1.14 -6.67 13.96
N TYR A 40 -1.31 -5.41 13.56
CA TYR A 40 -1.18 -4.97 12.18
C TYR A 40 -0.15 -3.87 12.07
N ARG A 41 0.62 -3.89 10.98
CA ARG A 41 1.50 -2.80 10.59
C ARG A 41 0.73 -1.86 9.66
N VAL A 42 0.58 -0.62 10.09
CA VAL A 42 0.05 0.46 9.24
C VAL A 42 1.15 0.86 8.25
N ILE A 43 0.77 1.02 6.99
CA ILE A 43 1.64 1.49 5.90
C ILE A 43 0.83 2.52 5.15
N SER A 44 1.31 3.76 5.13
CA SER A 44 0.74 4.85 4.35
C SER A 44 1.39 4.91 2.98
N THR A 45 0.58 5.19 1.95
CA THR A 45 1.05 5.27 0.56
C THR A 45 0.30 6.38 -0.17
N PRO A 46 0.98 7.47 -0.59
CA PRO A 46 0.32 8.60 -1.26
C PRO A 46 -0.29 8.25 -2.61
N GLN A 47 0.18 7.17 -3.25
CA GLN A 47 -0.35 6.70 -4.53
C GLN A 47 -1.82 6.28 -4.46
N LEU A 48 -2.34 5.96 -3.26
CA LEU A 48 -3.77 5.66 -3.09
C LEU A 48 -4.66 6.89 -3.21
N SER A 49 -4.13 8.08 -2.92
CA SER A 49 -4.88 9.35 -2.97
C SER A 49 -4.61 10.15 -4.25
N ASP A 50 -3.58 9.75 -5.01
CA ASP A 50 -3.16 10.45 -6.23
C ASP A 50 -4.09 10.13 -7.41
N SER A 51 -4.79 11.16 -7.89
CA SER A 51 -5.76 11.07 -9.00
C SER A 51 -5.14 10.72 -10.35
N TYR A 52 -3.80 10.74 -10.46
CA TYR A 52 -3.10 10.18 -11.61
C TYR A 52 -3.36 8.68 -11.78
N TYR A 53 -3.57 7.94 -10.67
CA TYR A 53 -3.85 6.51 -10.72
C TYR A 53 -5.35 6.25 -10.79
N GLN A 54 -5.75 5.45 -11.78
CA GLN A 54 -7.15 5.04 -11.92
C GLN A 54 -7.59 4.22 -10.69
N GLY A 55 -8.72 4.61 -10.09
CA GLY A 55 -9.26 3.94 -8.91
C GLY A 55 -8.66 4.42 -7.57
N ALA A 56 -7.91 5.52 -7.58
CA ALA A 56 -7.50 6.24 -6.38
C ALA A 56 -8.70 6.66 -5.52
N SER A 57 -8.53 6.59 -4.21
CA SER A 57 -9.52 6.99 -3.21
C SER A 57 -8.81 7.33 -1.90
N GLY A 58 -9.14 8.50 -1.35
CA GLY A 58 -8.67 8.95 -0.03
C GLY A 58 -9.37 8.25 1.13
N THR A 59 -10.37 7.40 0.89
CA THR A 59 -11.11 6.66 1.94
C THR A 59 -10.96 5.15 1.83
N ALA A 60 -10.53 4.62 0.68
CA ALA A 60 -10.35 3.19 0.49
C ALA A 60 -9.02 2.70 1.07
N TRP A 61 -9.04 1.58 1.79
CA TRP A 61 -7.86 0.98 2.39
C TRP A 61 -7.78 -0.53 2.13
N TYR A 62 -6.59 -1.10 2.35
CA TYR A 62 -6.30 -2.50 2.04
C TYR A 62 -5.69 -3.22 3.25
N LEU A 63 -6.17 -4.43 3.52
CA LEU A 63 -5.55 -5.38 4.42
C LEU A 63 -4.83 -6.46 3.62
N PHE A 64 -3.55 -6.67 3.92
CA PHE A 64 -2.74 -7.71 3.29
C PHE A 64 -2.36 -8.78 4.30
N ALA A 65 -2.41 -10.03 3.87
CA ALA A 65 -1.83 -11.15 4.59
C ALA A 65 -0.30 -11.05 4.60
N ASN A 66 0.34 -11.75 5.54
CA ASN A 66 1.79 -11.87 5.53
C ASN A 66 2.22 -12.64 4.26
N PRO A 67 3.06 -12.06 3.39
CA PRO A 67 3.45 -12.70 2.13
C PRO A 67 4.22 -14.01 2.31
N ARG A 68 4.80 -14.26 3.50
CA ARG A 68 5.42 -15.56 3.83
C ARG A 68 4.41 -16.68 4.06
N VAL A 69 3.16 -16.33 4.36
CA VAL A 69 2.05 -17.27 4.60
C VAL A 69 1.19 -17.36 3.35
N LEU A 70 0.76 -16.21 2.82
CA LEU A 70 -0.06 -16.15 1.62
C LEU A 70 0.21 -14.83 0.86
N PRO A 71 0.82 -14.88 -0.34
CA PRO A 71 1.12 -13.68 -1.12
C PRO A 71 -0.11 -13.20 -1.93
N ALA A 72 -0.39 -11.90 -1.88
CA ALA A 72 -1.42 -11.27 -2.73
C ALA A 72 -0.91 -10.99 -4.14
N PHE A 73 0.33 -10.52 -4.22
CA PHE A 73 0.99 -10.16 -5.48
C PHE A 73 2.36 -10.81 -5.54
N GLU A 74 2.74 -11.17 -6.75
CA GLU A 74 4.09 -11.59 -7.09
C GLU A 74 4.73 -10.54 -7.99
N ILE A 75 6.01 -10.27 -7.75
CA ILE A 75 6.83 -9.36 -8.55
C ILE A 75 8.00 -10.16 -9.10
N MET A 76 8.16 -10.15 -10.41
CA MET A 76 9.25 -10.84 -11.11
C MET A 76 10.10 -9.86 -11.88
N PHE A 77 11.41 -9.99 -11.76
CA PHE A 77 12.39 -9.15 -12.44
C PHE A 77 13.03 -9.93 -13.58
N LEU A 78 12.96 -9.39 -14.79
CA LEU A 78 13.56 -10.02 -15.96
C LEU A 78 15.09 -10.01 -15.84
N GLY A 79 15.73 -11.12 -16.21
CA GLY A 79 17.19 -11.26 -16.13
C GLY A 79 17.76 -11.19 -14.71
N ARG A 80 16.93 -11.42 -13.67
CA ARG A 80 17.30 -11.30 -12.24
C ARG A 80 17.81 -9.91 -11.84
N ARG A 81 17.54 -8.88 -12.64
CA ARG A 81 18.05 -7.53 -12.41
C ARG A 81 17.00 -6.68 -11.69
N ARG A 82 17.25 -6.40 -10.40
CA ARG A 82 16.33 -5.65 -9.53
C ARG A 82 16.58 -4.14 -9.54
N THR A 83 17.68 -3.71 -10.14
CA THR A 83 18.07 -2.31 -10.24
C THR A 83 17.85 -1.80 -11.66
N PRO A 84 17.40 -0.55 -11.83
CA PRO A 84 17.24 0.03 -13.15
C PRO A 84 18.59 0.08 -13.87
N VAL A 85 18.55 -0.14 -15.17
CA VAL A 85 19.70 0.03 -16.06
C VAL A 85 19.70 1.47 -16.52
N ILE A 86 20.84 2.14 -16.40
CA ILE A 86 21.05 3.47 -16.98
C ILE A 86 22.15 3.34 -18.02
N GLU A 87 21.85 3.73 -19.25
CA GLU A 87 22.81 3.68 -20.36
C GLU A 87 22.84 5.02 -21.09
N ARG A 88 24.01 5.33 -21.64
CA ARG A 88 24.18 6.49 -22.51
C ARG A 88 23.74 6.12 -23.92
N VAL A 89 22.95 6.98 -24.53
CA VAL A 89 22.45 6.82 -25.90
C VAL A 89 22.90 7.99 -26.75
N GLU A 90 23.16 7.71 -28.03
CA GLU A 90 23.52 8.73 -29.01
C GLU A 90 22.32 9.62 -29.32
N MET A 91 22.56 10.93 -29.37
CA MET A 91 21.54 11.91 -29.67
C MET A 91 21.32 12.03 -31.18
N PRO A 92 20.10 12.40 -31.63
CA PRO A 92 19.86 12.67 -33.04
C PRO A 92 20.82 13.74 -33.60
N PRO A 93 21.15 13.70 -34.92
CA PRO A 93 22.20 14.55 -35.49
C PRO A 93 21.99 16.06 -35.35
N TYR A 94 20.75 16.50 -35.12
CA TYR A 94 20.35 17.90 -34.99
C TYR A 94 20.30 18.36 -33.52
N THR A 95 20.82 17.60 -32.56
CA THR A 95 20.82 17.99 -31.14
C THR A 95 22.17 17.73 -30.47
N LEU A 96 22.81 18.79 -29.99
CA LEU A 96 24.06 18.70 -29.23
C LEU A 96 23.76 18.37 -27.77
N GLY A 97 24.32 17.27 -27.25
CA GLY A 97 24.24 16.93 -25.84
C GLY A 97 24.50 15.45 -25.55
N MET A 98 24.12 15.00 -24.36
CA MET A 98 24.26 13.61 -23.90
C MET A 98 22.89 13.02 -23.65
N GLY A 99 22.56 11.93 -24.34
CA GLY A 99 21.34 11.17 -24.11
C GLY A 99 21.54 10.11 -23.03
N PHE A 100 20.55 9.95 -22.15
CA PHE A 100 20.48 8.84 -21.21
C PHE A 100 19.14 8.15 -21.35
N ARG A 101 19.16 6.82 -21.31
CA ARG A 101 17.96 6.00 -21.19
C ARG A 101 18.04 5.20 -19.92
N SER A 102 16.91 5.11 -19.21
CA SER A 102 16.77 4.21 -18.08
C SER A 102 15.60 3.25 -18.29
N TYR A 103 15.78 2.00 -17.90
CA TYR A 103 14.73 0.98 -17.95
C TYR A 103 14.86 0.01 -16.78
N ILE A 104 13.73 -0.57 -16.38
CA ILE A 104 13.65 -1.68 -15.45
C ILE A 104 12.56 -2.62 -15.92
N ASP A 105 12.93 -3.87 -16.14
CA ASP A 105 12.02 -4.88 -16.67
C ASP A 105 11.50 -5.74 -15.53
N PHE A 106 10.24 -5.50 -15.16
CA PHE A 106 9.56 -6.30 -14.15
C PHE A 106 8.10 -6.53 -14.53
N GLY A 107 7.54 -7.63 -14.02
CA GLY A 107 6.14 -7.97 -14.12
C GLY A 107 5.51 -8.08 -12.73
N VAL A 108 4.21 -7.79 -12.65
CA VAL A 108 3.40 -7.98 -11.44
C VAL A 108 2.21 -8.85 -11.81
N ASN A 109 1.91 -9.85 -10.99
CA ASN A 109 0.71 -10.66 -11.15
C ASN A 109 0.00 -10.87 -9.79
N SER A 110 -1.33 -10.95 -9.81
CA SER A 110 -2.11 -11.36 -8.64
C SER A 110 -2.01 -12.88 -8.45
N GLN A 111 -1.88 -13.31 -7.20
CA GLN A 111 -1.70 -14.72 -6.85
C GLN A 111 -2.96 -15.28 -6.19
N ASP A 112 -3.16 -15.02 -4.90
CA ASP A 112 -4.36 -15.45 -4.18
C ASP A 112 -5.26 -14.27 -3.82
N HIS A 113 -6.54 -14.35 -4.21
CA HIS A 113 -7.57 -13.37 -3.88
C HIS A 113 -7.83 -13.26 -2.37
N ARG A 114 -7.58 -14.30 -1.59
CA ARG A 114 -7.79 -14.30 -0.12
C ARG A 114 -6.71 -13.53 0.63
N ALA A 115 -5.58 -13.27 -0.02
CA ALA A 115 -4.43 -12.62 0.60
C ALA A 115 -4.58 -11.10 0.74
N ALA A 116 -5.59 -10.50 0.10
CA ALA A 116 -5.85 -9.08 0.18
C ALA A 116 -7.35 -8.79 0.23
N VAL A 117 -7.73 -7.85 1.07
CA VAL A 117 -9.10 -7.30 1.10
C VAL A 117 -9.02 -5.80 0.90
N LYS A 118 -9.79 -5.30 -0.08
CA LYS A 118 -10.05 -3.87 -0.27
C LYS A 118 -11.32 -3.51 0.49
N VAL A 119 -11.24 -2.46 1.30
CA VAL A 119 -12.40 -1.82 1.91
C VAL A 119 -12.57 -0.46 1.23
N VAL A 120 -13.76 -0.21 0.70
CA VAL A 120 -14.01 0.92 -0.21
C VAL A 120 -14.04 2.27 0.53
N GLY A 121 -14.13 2.26 1.86
CA GLY A 121 -14.40 3.44 2.66
C GLY A 121 -15.90 3.76 2.69
N ALA A 122 -16.27 4.72 3.52
CA ALA A 122 -17.60 5.33 3.50
C ALA A 122 -17.70 6.39 2.38
#